data_AF-A0A3D1JK65-F1
#
_entry.id   AF-A0A3D1JK65-F1
#
_cell.length_a   1.000
_cell.length_b   1.000
_cell.length_c   1.000
_cell.angle_alpha   90.00
_cell.angle_beta   90.00
_cell.angle_gamma   90.00
#
_symmetry.space_group_name_H-M   'P 1'
#
loop_
_entity.id
_entity.type
_entity.pdbx_description
1 polymer ?
#
loop_
_entity_poly.entity_id
_entity_poly.type
_entity_poly.pdbx_seq_one_letter_code
_entity_poly.pdbx_strand_id
1 'polypeptide(L)'
;MHTHCIEQLRGLAEPLAALSLTHLTPTTRQKLHADDLSVNAYPTDFGGFVYVGSPRYRMPAESDLAKIFEAAEQAGIVWLKFDSEAPTVKGLPTFTPQDTIL
;
A
#
# COMPACT_ATOMS: atom_id res chain seq x y z
N MET A 1 10.52 -12.79 -32.29
CA MET A 1 10.98 -11.52 -31.67
C MET A 1 10.18 -11.14 -30.41
N HIS A 2 8.94 -11.57 -30.20
CA HIS A 2 8.16 -11.22 -28.99
C HIS A 2 8.58 -11.96 -27.71
N THR A 3 9.17 -13.16 -27.81
CA THR A 3 9.53 -13.99 -26.65
C THR A 3 10.49 -13.31 -25.69
N HIS A 4 11.50 -12.60 -26.22
CA HIS A 4 12.46 -11.86 -25.40
C HIS A 4 11.82 -10.71 -24.62
N CYS A 5 10.90 -9.98 -25.23
CA CYS A 5 10.16 -8.91 -24.55
C CYS A 5 9.24 -9.47 -23.45
N ILE A 6 8.61 -10.63 -23.68
CA ILE A 6 7.75 -11.28 -22.69
C ILE A 6 8.57 -11.72 -21.46
N GLU A 7 9.72 -12.35 -21.67
CA GLU A 7 10.61 -12.75 -20.57
C GLU A 7 11.15 -11.55 -19.80
N GLN A 8 11.55 -10.49 -20.51
CA GLN A 8 11.99 -9.25 -19.89
C GLN A 8 10.89 -8.60 -19.05
N LEU A 9 9.66 -8.50 -19.56
CA LEU A 9 8.53 -7.95 -18.81
C LEU A 9 8.23 -8.75 -17.53
N ARG A 10 8.31 -10.09 -17.61
CA ARG A 10 8.16 -10.94 -16.42
C ARG A 10 9.29 -10.74 -15.41
N GLY A 11 10.52 -10.58 -15.88
CA GLY A 11 11.67 -10.29 -15.03
C GLY A 11 11.63 -8.92 -14.36
N LEU A 12 10.87 -7.97 -14.91
CA LEU A 12 10.63 -6.64 -14.33
C LEU A 12 9.43 -6.61 -13.38
N ALA A 13 8.67 -7.70 -13.25
CA ALA A 13 7.49 -7.72 -12.39
C ALA A 13 7.88 -7.70 -10.91
N GLU A 14 7.30 -6.78 -10.16
CA GLU A 14 7.48 -6.66 -8.72
C GLU A 14 6.21 -7.16 -7.99
N PRO A 15 6.33 -7.95 -6.90
CA PRO A 15 5.18 -8.40 -6.12
C PRO A 15 4.36 -7.24 -5.55
N LEU A 16 3.04 -7.29 -5.79
CA LEU A 16 2.09 -6.28 -5.35
C LEU A 16 0.93 -6.93 -4.58
N ALA A 17 0.57 -6.34 -3.44
CA ALA A 17 -0.63 -6.72 -2.68
C ALA A 17 -1.67 -5.60 -2.67
N ALA A 18 -2.92 -5.92 -3.01
CA ALA A 18 -4.05 -5.01 -2.87
C ALA A 18 -4.71 -5.19 -1.49
N LEU A 19 -4.92 -4.10 -0.77
CA LEU A 19 -5.39 -4.05 0.61
C LEU A 19 -6.51 -3.03 0.77
N SER A 20 -7.47 -3.33 1.64
CA SER A 20 -8.52 -2.37 2.00
C SER A 20 -7.94 -1.09 2.60
N LEU A 21 -8.45 0.07 2.17
CA LEU A 21 -8.19 1.38 2.82
C LEU A 21 -8.51 1.39 4.33
N THR A 22 -9.36 0.47 4.79
CA THR A 22 -9.71 0.36 6.21
C THR A 22 -8.52 -0.03 7.10
N HIS A 23 -7.42 -0.53 6.53
CA HIS A 23 -6.19 -0.77 7.30
C HIS A 23 -5.41 0.51 7.66
N LEU A 24 -5.75 1.63 7.04
CA LEU A 24 -5.19 2.93 7.37
C LEU A 24 -6.16 3.68 8.27
N THR A 25 -5.65 4.31 9.31
CA THR A 25 -6.37 5.28 10.14
C THR A 25 -6.93 6.41 9.28
N PRO A 26 -7.98 7.12 9.72
CA PRO A 26 -8.51 8.28 9.00
C PRO A 26 -7.42 9.30 8.61
N THR A 27 -6.50 9.60 9.54
CA THR A 27 -5.39 10.52 9.30
C THR A 27 -4.42 10.01 8.24
N THR A 28 -4.04 8.74 8.28
CA THR A 28 -3.15 8.15 7.27
C THR A 28 -3.82 8.08 5.90
N ARG A 29 -5.14 7.82 5.83
CA ARG A 29 -5.92 7.90 4.57
C ARG A 29 -5.91 9.32 3.99
N GLN A 30 -6.10 10.34 4.83
CA GLN A 30 -6.04 11.74 4.39
C GLN A 30 -4.65 12.10 3.85
N LYS A 31 -3.58 11.67 4.53
CA LYS A 31 -2.21 11.87 4.04
C LYS A 31 -1.94 11.16 2.72
N LEU A 32 -2.41 9.92 2.57
CA LEU A 32 -2.31 9.20 1.30
C LEU A 32 -2.97 10.01 0.17
N HIS A 33 -4.21 10.45 0.38
CA HIS A 33 -4.95 11.25 -0.60
C HIS A 33 -4.27 12.60 -0.91
N ALA A 34 -3.65 13.24 0.08
CA ALA A 34 -2.97 14.52 -0.06
C ALA A 34 -1.53 14.43 -0.57
N ASP A 35 -1.04 13.23 -0.90
CA ASP A 35 0.37 12.97 -1.24
C ASP A 35 1.37 13.44 -0.15
N ASP A 36 0.99 13.26 1.12
CA ASP A 36 1.72 13.76 2.31
C ASP A 36 2.15 12.61 3.25
N LEU A 37 2.32 11.40 2.69
CA LEU A 37 2.89 10.29 3.45
C LEU A 37 4.39 10.46 3.62
N SER A 38 4.93 9.91 4.71
CA SER A 38 6.38 9.95 5.01
C SER A 38 7.25 9.08 4.08
N VAL A 39 6.61 8.32 3.21
CA VAL A 39 7.17 7.36 2.25
C VAL A 39 6.60 7.61 0.85
N ASN A 40 7.26 7.06 -0.17
CA ASN A 40 6.83 7.24 -1.55
C ASN A 40 5.44 6.63 -1.76
N ALA A 41 4.49 7.50 -2.07
CA ALA A 41 3.11 7.14 -2.37
C ALA A 41 2.68 7.80 -3.68
N TYR A 42 1.64 7.24 -4.27
CA TYR A 42 1.05 7.70 -5.53
C TYR A 42 -0.47 7.63 -5.38
N PRO A 43 -1.12 8.70 -4.91
CA PRO A 43 -2.56 8.72 -4.71
C PRO A 43 -3.35 8.48 -5.99
N THR A 44 -4.55 7.94 -5.82
CA THR A 44 -5.59 7.84 -6.85
C THR A 44 -6.92 8.32 -6.27
N ASP A 45 -7.94 8.52 -7.12
CA ASP A 45 -9.27 8.95 -6.68
C ASP A 45 -9.92 8.01 -5.65
N PHE A 46 -9.49 6.74 -5.58
CA PHE A 46 -10.07 5.70 -4.74
C PHE A 46 -9.07 5.05 -3.77
N GLY A 47 -7.90 5.66 -3.57
CA GLY A 47 -6.87 5.16 -2.66
C GLY A 47 -5.46 5.57 -3.09
N GLY A 48 -4.58 4.59 -3.33
CA GLY A 48 -3.24 4.88 -3.83
C GLY A 48 -2.28 3.72 -3.77
N PHE A 49 -1.15 3.89 -4.45
CA PHE A 49 -0.03 2.95 -4.38
C PHE A 49 1.02 3.45 -3.39
N VAL A 50 1.62 2.54 -2.65
CA VAL A 50 2.71 2.85 -1.72
C VAL A 50 3.88 1.90 -1.99
N TYR A 51 5.06 2.48 -2.17
CA TYR A 51 6.29 1.73 -2.41
C TYR A 51 6.93 1.29 -1.10
N VAL A 52 7.05 -0.02 -0.89
CA VAL A 52 7.73 -0.62 0.27
C VAL A 52 9.22 -0.76 0.00
N GLY A 53 9.55 -1.31 -1.18
CA GLY A 53 10.89 -1.76 -1.56
C GLY A 53 11.23 -3.17 -1.05
N SER A 54 12.23 -3.81 -1.66
CA SER A 54 12.80 -5.08 -1.20
C SER A 54 14.33 -5.06 -1.32
N PRO A 55 15.07 -4.87 -0.22
CA PRO A 55 14.60 -4.66 1.16
C PRO A 55 13.85 -3.34 1.33
N ARG A 56 13.11 -3.19 2.43
CA ARG A 56 12.32 -1.96 2.69
C ARG A 56 13.20 -0.71 2.61
N TYR A 57 12.75 0.28 1.83
CA TYR A 57 13.52 1.51 1.59
C TYR A 57 13.53 2.46 2.79
N ARG A 58 12.37 2.68 3.42
CA ARG A 58 12.19 3.57 4.58
C ARG A 58 11.03 3.07 5.44
N MET A 59 11.15 3.19 6.76
CA MET A 59 10.03 2.97 7.68
C MET A 59 9.06 4.18 7.68
N PRO A 60 7.74 3.97 7.51
CA PRO A 60 6.75 5.02 7.66
C PRO A 60 6.71 5.62 9.08
N ALA A 61 6.47 6.93 9.17
CA ALA A 61 6.16 7.62 10.41
C ALA A 61 4.72 7.32 10.89
N GLU A 62 3.83 6.98 9.96
CA GLU A 62 2.47 6.52 10.24
C GLU A 62 2.49 5.10 10.83
N SER A 63 2.09 4.97 12.10
CA SER A 63 2.28 3.72 12.88
C SER A 63 1.43 2.53 12.38
N ASP A 64 0.27 2.81 11.81
CA ASP A 64 -0.57 1.84 11.11
C ASP A 64 0.12 1.34 9.82
N LEU A 65 0.62 2.27 8.99
CA LEU A 65 1.35 1.92 7.77
C LEU A 65 2.67 1.20 8.06
N ALA A 66 3.37 1.57 9.13
CA ALA A 66 4.60 0.91 9.57
C ALA A 66 4.40 -0.59 9.86
N LYS A 67 3.30 -0.96 10.53
CA LYS A 67 2.95 -2.37 10.78
C LYS A 67 2.67 -3.14 9.49
N ILE A 68 2.01 -2.48 8.53
CA ILE A 68 1.75 -3.08 7.21
C ILE A 68 3.07 -3.28 6.46
N PHE A 69 4.01 -2.33 6.55
CA PHE A 69 5.33 -2.42 5.93
C PHE A 69 6.16 -3.59 6.50
N GLU A 70 6.11 -3.82 7.81
CA GLU A 70 6.80 -4.98 8.42
C GLU A 70 6.24 -6.32 7.92
N ALA A 71 4.92 -6.42 7.79
CA ALA A 71 4.28 -7.62 7.23
C ALA A 71 4.58 -7.78 5.73
N ALA A 72 4.57 -6.69 4.97
CA ALA A 72 4.88 -6.67 3.55
C ALA A 72 6.32 -7.11 3.27
N GLU A 73 7.27 -6.59 4.03
CA GLU A 73 8.70 -6.96 3.93
C GLU A 73 8.90 -8.46 4.20
N GLN A 74 8.31 -8.99 5.27
CA GLN A 74 8.38 -10.42 5.60
C GLN A 74 7.71 -11.30 4.53
N ALA A 75 6.70 -10.78 3.82
CA ALA A 75 6.00 -11.47 2.74
C ALA A 75 6.67 -11.28 1.36
N GLY A 76 7.74 -10.48 1.24
CA GLY A 76 8.38 -10.17 -0.04
C GLY A 76 7.53 -9.28 -0.96
N ILE A 77 6.61 -8.49 -0.41
CA ILE A 77 5.76 -7.56 -1.15
C ILE A 77 6.47 -6.22 -1.32
N VAL A 78 6.64 -5.79 -2.58
CA VAL A 78 7.36 -4.56 -2.95
C VAL A 78 6.41 -3.37 -3.05
N TRP A 79 5.17 -3.62 -3.48
CA TRP A 79 4.13 -2.60 -3.67
C TRP A 79 2.86 -2.92 -2.89
N LEU A 80 2.27 -1.89 -2.29
CA LEU A 80 0.93 -1.96 -1.71
C LEU A 80 -0.01 -1.10 -2.56
N LYS A 81 -1.16 -1.65 -2.92
CA LYS A 81 -2.29 -0.88 -3.47
C LYS A 81 -3.35 -0.79 -2.39
N PHE A 82 -3.60 0.40 -1.87
CA PHE A 82 -4.77 0.65 -1.02
C PHE A 82 -5.97 1.03 -1.86
N ASP A 83 -7.09 0.37 -1.63
CA ASP A 83 -8.31 0.50 -2.43
C ASP A 83 -9.55 0.28 -1.53
N SER A 84 -10.67 0.96 -1.82
CA SER A 84 -11.92 0.79 -1.07
C SER A 84 -12.57 -0.58 -1.26
N GLU A 85 -12.34 -1.24 -2.40
CA GLU A 85 -12.91 -2.54 -2.76
C GLU A 85 -11.96 -3.71 -2.49
N ALA A 86 -10.70 -3.43 -2.15
CA ALA A 86 -9.72 -4.47 -1.84
C ALA A 86 -10.03 -5.18 -0.50
N PRO A 87 -9.65 -6.47 -0.37
CA PRO A 87 -9.92 -7.24 0.83
C PRO A 87 -9.12 -6.77 2.04
N THR A 88 -9.63 -7.05 3.23
CA THR A 88 -8.87 -6.92 4.47
C THR A 88 -7.95 -8.10 4.69
N VAL A 89 -6.78 -7.88 5.28
CA VAL A 89 -5.85 -8.92 5.71
C VAL A 89 -6.08 -9.28 7.17
N LYS A 90 -6.31 -10.58 7.42
CA LYS A 90 -6.48 -11.12 8.76
C LYS A 90 -5.23 -10.87 9.61
N GLY A 91 -5.41 -10.33 10.81
CA GLY A 91 -4.33 -10.05 11.76
C GLY A 91 -3.80 -8.61 11.70
N LEU A 92 -4.18 -7.82 10.69
CA LEU A 92 -3.93 -6.39 10.67
C LEU A 92 -5.13 -5.63 11.25
N PRO A 93 -4.91 -4.51 11.97
CA PRO A 93 -5.99 -3.70 12.50
C PRO A 93 -6.79 -3.07 11.36
N THR A 94 -8.08 -2.85 11.59
CA THR A 94 -8.94 -2.04 10.72
C THR A 94 -9.50 -0.86 11.50
N PHE A 95 -9.73 0.23 10.78
CA PHE A 95 -10.21 1.49 11.30
C PHE A 95 -11.44 1.89 10.48
N THR A 96 -12.58 2.04 11.15
CA THR A 96 -13.82 2.49 10.51
C THR A 96 -13.61 3.86 9.86
N PRO A 97 -14.33 4.18 8.77
CA PRO A 97 -14.55 5.57 8.41
C PRO A 97 -15.16 6.27 9.64
N GLN A 98 -14.64 7.43 10.04
CA GLN A 98 -15.44 8.29 10.91
C GLN A 98 -16.65 8.70 10.07
N ASP A 99 -17.84 8.34 10.50
CA ASP A 99 -19.06 8.95 9.98
C ASP A 99 -18.87 10.45 10.09
N THR A 100 -18.80 11.13 8.94
CA THR A 100 -18.85 12.58 8.93
C THR A 100 -20.25 12.91 9.41
N ILE A 101 -20.37 13.36 10.66
CA ILE A 101 -21.59 14.04 11.11
C ILE A 101 -21.69 15.26 10.20
N LEU A 102 -22.61 15.18 9.23
CA LEU A 102 -23.05 16.30 8.40
C LEU A 102 -23.60 17.42 9.29
#